data_AF-A0A1B0B7Q3-F1
#
_entry.id   AF-A0A1B0B7Q3-F1
#
_cell.length_a   1.000
_cell.length_b   1.000
_cell.length_c   1.000
_cell.angle_alpha   90.00
_cell.angle_beta   90.00
_cell.angle_gamma   90.00
#
_symmetry.space_group_name_H-M   'P 1'
#
loop_
_entity.id
_entity.type
_entity.pdbx_description
1 polymer ?
#
loop_
_entity_poly.entity_id
_entity_poly.type
_entity_poly.pdbx_seq_one_letter_code
_entity_poly.pdbx_strand_id
1 'polypeptide(L)'
;MPEARNPLEAFSNAVYDMFDKPVTWFRESIVEPNQKKYPWYHQQYRRVPTIDQCYTDDVVCRFEADQQFRRDRMVDNEVVSILRQRFEDCTMYEAPDHLEKCKETLEQYEKAAENWFIKCKNGDLGGYANAKSAYMKQKHRLIWERRYGPVGTGKNKREEVPEE
;
A
#
# COMPACT_ATOMS: atom_id res chain seq x y z
N MET A 1 34.57 -10.64 11.47
CA MET A 1 34.14 -9.57 12.40
C MET A 1 35.30 -8.59 12.58
N PRO A 2 35.04 -7.28 12.76
CA PRO A 2 36.09 -6.31 13.06
C PRO A 2 36.81 -6.67 14.37
N GLU A 3 38.09 -6.33 14.48
CA GLU A 3 38.86 -6.48 15.72
C GLU A 3 38.24 -5.62 16.83
N ALA A 4 38.01 -6.23 18.01
CA ALA A 4 37.40 -5.54 19.14
C ALA A 4 38.30 -4.41 19.63
N ARG A 5 37.78 -3.18 19.70
CA ARG A 5 38.54 -1.99 20.12
C ARG A 5 38.53 -1.83 21.64
N ASN A 6 37.52 -2.38 22.32
CA ASN A 6 37.28 -2.25 23.76
C ASN A 6 36.88 -3.59 24.44
N PRO A 7 37.09 -3.76 25.76
CA PRO A 7 36.75 -4.99 26.49
C PRO A 7 35.23 -5.28 26.57
N LEU A 8 34.39 -4.25 26.60
CA LEU A 8 32.93 -4.41 26.52
C LEU A 8 32.49 -4.94 25.15
N GLU A 9 33.15 -4.48 24.08
CA GLU A 9 32.90 -4.95 22.72
C GLU A 9 33.38 -6.40 22.55
N ALA A 10 34.51 -6.76 23.19
CA ALA A 10 34.98 -8.15 23.24
C ALA A 10 33.99 -9.07 23.96
N PHE A 11 33.38 -8.62 25.05
CA PHE A 11 32.35 -9.38 25.77
C PHE A 11 31.07 -9.55 24.93
N SER A 12 30.55 -8.47 24.33
CA SER A 12 29.36 -8.57 23.47
C SER A 12 29.61 -9.50 22.30
N ASN A 13 30.77 -9.39 21.65
CA ASN A 13 31.13 -10.25 20.52
C ASN A 13 31.25 -11.72 20.95
N ALA A 14 31.77 -12.00 22.14
CA ALA A 14 31.82 -13.36 22.68
C ALA A 14 30.43 -13.95 22.94
N VAL A 15 29.49 -13.15 23.46
CA VAL A 15 28.09 -13.57 23.66
C VAL A 15 27.40 -13.79 22.31
N TYR A 16 27.57 -12.88 21.35
CA TYR A 16 27.03 -13.07 19.99
C TYR A 16 27.57 -14.34 19.35
N ASP A 17 28.87 -14.58 19.42
CA ASP A 17 29.51 -15.78 18.88
C ASP A 17 29.01 -17.08 19.53
N MET A 18 28.67 -17.04 20.82
CA MET A 18 28.15 -18.20 21.55
C MET A 18 26.80 -18.65 21.00
N PHE A 19 25.98 -17.73 20.48
CA PHE A 19 24.64 -18.03 19.94
C PHE A 19 24.61 -18.13 18.42
N ASP A 20 25.35 -17.31 17.68
CA ASP A 20 25.31 -17.30 16.22
C ASP A 20 25.94 -18.56 15.61
N LYS A 21 27.06 -19.04 16.18
CA LYS A 21 27.74 -20.26 15.72
C LYS A 21 26.86 -21.52 15.77
N PRO A 22 26.13 -21.83 16.87
CA PRO A 22 25.23 -22.97 16.87
C PRO A 22 24.00 -22.76 15.95
N VAL A 23 23.51 -21.54 15.78
CA VAL A 23 22.36 -21.25 14.89
C VAL A 23 22.74 -21.40 13.42
N THR A 24 23.90 -20.88 13.02
CA THR A 24 24.45 -21.05 11.67
C THR A 24 24.74 -22.52 11.38
N TRP A 25 25.35 -23.24 12.34
CA TRP A 25 25.53 -24.69 12.24
C TRP A 25 24.20 -25.43 12.04
N PHE A 26 23.15 -25.10 12.80
CA PHE A 26 21.83 -25.73 12.65
C PHE A 26 21.19 -25.45 11.29
N ARG A 27 21.30 -24.20 10.81
CA ARG A 27 20.79 -23.81 9.50
C ARG A 27 21.47 -24.62 8.38
N GLU A 28 22.79 -24.67 8.37
CA GLU A 28 23.57 -25.34 7.33
C GLU A 28 23.44 -26.87 7.39
N SER A 29 23.47 -27.44 8.59
CA SER A 29 23.49 -28.90 8.77
C SER A 29 22.12 -29.56 8.63
N ILE A 30 21.03 -28.89 9.03
CA ILE A 30 19.70 -29.50 9.13
C ILE A 30 18.70 -28.82 8.19
N VAL A 31 18.65 -27.49 8.15
CA VAL A 31 17.60 -26.76 7.43
C VAL A 31 17.86 -26.76 5.92
N GLU A 32 19.07 -26.39 5.50
CA GLU A 32 19.44 -26.29 4.09
C GLU A 32 19.35 -27.62 3.32
N PRO A 33 19.85 -28.76 3.83
CA PRO A 33 19.72 -30.04 3.13
C PRO A 33 18.29 -30.58 3.12
N ASN A 34 17.46 -30.21 4.11
CA ASN A 34 16.06 -30.60 4.17
C ASN A 34 15.15 -29.67 3.34
N GLN A 35 15.65 -28.51 2.90
CA GLN A 35 14.87 -27.54 2.13
C GLN A 35 14.70 -28.00 0.67
N LYS A 36 13.51 -28.50 0.35
CA LYS A 36 13.13 -28.80 -1.04
C LYS A 36 13.05 -27.51 -1.84
N LYS A 37 14.04 -27.25 -2.69
CA LYS A 37 14.02 -26.10 -3.62
C LYS A 37 13.16 -26.46 -4.83
N TYR A 38 11.93 -25.98 -4.86
CA TYR A 38 11.07 -26.01 -6.04
C TYR A 38 10.85 -24.59 -6.57
N PRO A 39 10.85 -24.39 -7.89
CA PRO A 39 10.55 -23.08 -8.46
C PRO A 39 9.07 -22.76 -8.22
N TRP A 40 8.81 -21.58 -7.67
CA TRP A 40 7.48 -21.00 -7.59
C TRP A 40 7.48 -19.70 -8.40
N TYR A 41 6.37 -19.42 -9.06
CA TYR A 41 6.23 -18.25 -9.94
C TYR A 41 5.15 -17.32 -9.41
N HIS A 42 5.35 -16.03 -9.64
CA HIS A 42 4.32 -15.04 -9.36
C HIS A 42 3.21 -15.17 -10.39
N GLN A 43 1.97 -15.31 -9.91
CA GLN A 43 0.81 -15.38 -10.79
C GLN A 43 0.57 -14.04 -11.47
N GLN A 44 0.52 -14.04 -12.80
CA GLN A 44 0.24 -12.85 -13.60
C GLN A 44 -1.20 -12.90 -14.12
N TYR A 45 -2.01 -11.93 -13.73
CA TYR A 45 -3.36 -11.77 -14.23
C TYR A 45 -3.38 -10.80 -15.41
N ARG A 46 -4.02 -11.19 -16.50
CA ARG A 46 -4.28 -10.30 -17.64
C ARG A 46 -5.37 -9.30 -17.24
N ARG A 47 -5.31 -8.09 -17.79
CA ARG A 47 -6.35 -7.08 -17.57
C ARG A 47 -7.64 -7.50 -18.29
N VAL A 48 -8.75 -7.27 -17.61
CA VAL A 48 -10.13 -7.48 -18.06
C VAL A 48 -10.73 -6.12 -18.42
N PRO A 49 -11.71 -6.01 -19.33
CA PRO A 49 -12.48 -4.78 -19.53
C PRO A 49 -13.04 -4.22 -18.21
N THR A 50 -13.06 -2.90 -18.08
CA THR A 50 -13.61 -2.23 -16.90
C THR A 50 -15.14 -2.16 -16.96
N ILE A 51 -15.75 -1.82 -15.83
CA ILE A 51 -17.22 -1.74 -15.71
C ILE A 51 -17.87 -0.76 -16.69
N ASP A 52 -17.13 0.22 -17.19
CA ASP A 52 -17.59 1.28 -18.10
C ASP A 52 -17.84 0.77 -19.51
N GLN A 53 -17.10 -0.26 -19.92
CA GLN A 53 -17.18 -0.87 -21.26
C GLN A 53 -18.22 -1.98 -21.29
N CYS A 54 -18.70 -2.40 -20.12
CA CYS A 54 -19.60 -3.51 -19.96
C CYS A 54 -21.05 -3.09 -20.20
N TYR A 55 -21.83 -3.96 -20.86
CA TYR A 55 -23.28 -3.79 -20.93
C TYR A 55 -23.95 -4.08 -19.59
N THR A 56 -25.14 -3.54 -19.38
CA THR A 56 -25.87 -3.66 -18.10
C THR A 56 -26.49 -5.04 -17.87
N ASP A 57 -26.80 -5.74 -18.96
CA ASP A 57 -27.41 -7.07 -18.99
C ASP A 57 -26.37 -8.19 -18.86
N ASP A 58 -25.14 -7.99 -19.37
CA ASP A 58 -24.07 -8.96 -19.22
C ASP A 58 -23.60 -9.07 -17.76
N VAL A 59 -23.89 -10.22 -17.14
CA VAL A 59 -23.48 -10.54 -15.76
C VAL A 59 -22.04 -11.05 -15.68
N VAL A 60 -21.53 -11.66 -16.74
CA VAL A 60 -20.20 -12.30 -16.76
C VAL A 60 -19.13 -11.21 -16.81
N CYS A 61 -19.27 -10.27 -17.74
CA CYS A 61 -18.35 -9.15 -17.85
C CYS A 61 -18.33 -8.28 -16.57
N ARG A 62 -19.48 -8.07 -15.92
CA ARG A 62 -19.55 -7.38 -14.61
C ARG A 62 -18.83 -8.16 -13.50
N PHE A 63 -19.00 -9.48 -13.47
CA PHE A 63 -18.35 -10.33 -12.48
C PHE A 63 -16.81 -10.30 -12.64
N GLU A 64 -16.30 -10.40 -13.86
CA GLU A 64 -14.85 -10.35 -14.11
C GLU A 64 -14.26 -8.98 -13.73
N ALA A 65 -14.96 -7.89 -14.06
CA ALA A 65 -14.57 -6.53 -13.67
C ALA A 65 -14.58 -6.35 -12.14
N ASP A 66 -15.56 -6.91 -11.44
CA ASP A 66 -15.62 -6.90 -9.97
C ASP A 66 -14.45 -7.68 -9.34
N GLN A 67 -14.08 -8.83 -9.91
CA GLN A 67 -12.91 -9.59 -9.44
C GLN A 67 -11.61 -8.81 -9.66
N GLN A 68 -11.47 -8.15 -10.81
CA GLN A 68 -10.32 -7.30 -11.11
C GLN A 68 -10.21 -6.16 -10.10
N PHE A 69 -11.32 -5.47 -9.83
CA PHE A 69 -11.39 -4.39 -8.83
C PHE A 69 -11.00 -4.87 -7.43
N ARG A 70 -11.48 -6.05 -6.99
CA ARG A 70 -11.12 -6.61 -5.67
C ARG A 70 -9.63 -6.91 -5.55
N ARG A 71 -9.01 -7.44 -6.61
CA ARG A 71 -7.56 -7.69 -6.65
C ARG A 71 -6.78 -6.39 -6.58
N ASP A 72 -7.13 -5.41 -7.41
CA ASP A 72 -6.45 -4.12 -7.43
C ASP A 72 -6.60 -3.40 -6.06
N ARG A 73 -7.74 -3.54 -5.38
CA ARG A 73 -7.93 -3.04 -4.02
C ARG A 73 -6.98 -3.68 -3.01
N MET A 74 -6.79 -4.99 -3.08
CA MET A 74 -5.84 -5.70 -2.20
C MET A 74 -4.40 -5.25 -2.47
N VAL A 75 -4.02 -5.07 -3.73
CA VAL A 75 -2.70 -4.54 -4.09
C VAL A 75 -2.50 -3.12 -3.55
N ASP A 76 -3.48 -2.23 -3.70
CA ASP A 76 -3.34 -0.85 -3.20
C ASP A 76 -3.25 -0.81 -1.66
N ASN A 77 -3.89 -1.74 -0.94
CA ASN A 77 -3.72 -1.86 0.53
C ASN A 77 -2.28 -2.20 0.90
N GLU A 78 -1.66 -3.15 0.19
CA GLU A 78 -0.28 -3.53 0.42
C GLU A 78 0.70 -2.41 0.06
N VAL A 79 0.42 -1.64 -1.01
CA VAL A 79 1.23 -0.46 -1.36
C VAL A 79 1.29 0.54 -0.21
N VAL A 80 0.14 0.87 0.41
CA VAL A 80 0.10 1.78 1.57
C VAL A 80 0.82 1.17 2.77
N SER A 81 0.67 -0.14 3.00
CA SER A 81 1.37 -0.87 4.08
C SER A 81 2.90 -0.79 3.93
N ILE A 82 3.43 -1.00 2.72
CA ILE A 82 4.87 -0.90 2.44
C ILE A 82 5.39 0.51 2.66
N LEU A 83 4.65 1.54 2.23
CA LEU A 83 5.05 2.93 2.45
C LEU A 83 5.05 3.30 3.94
N ARG A 84 4.09 2.75 4.71
CA ARG A 84 4.08 2.90 6.17
C ARG A 84 5.31 2.26 6.82
N GLN A 85 5.66 1.03 6.43
CA GLN A 85 6.85 0.35 6.94
C GLN A 85 8.12 1.15 6.66
N ARG A 86 8.27 1.71 5.45
CA ARG A 86 9.41 2.56 5.11
C ARG A 86 9.50 3.82 5.97
N PHE A 87 8.37 4.42 6.30
CA PHE A 87 8.33 5.58 7.19
C PHE A 87 8.71 5.20 8.64
N GLU A 88 8.22 4.06 9.13
CA GLU A 88 8.57 3.53 10.45
C GLU A 88 10.07 3.19 10.53
N ASP A 89 10.62 2.53 9.50
CA ASP A 89 12.05 2.22 9.40
C ASP A 89 12.90 3.49 9.43
N CYS A 90 12.55 4.49 8.59
CA CYS A 90 13.24 5.78 8.56
C CYS A 90 13.27 6.45 9.94
N THR A 91 12.12 6.46 10.62
CA THR A 91 11.97 7.02 11.96
C THR A 91 12.86 6.32 12.98
N MET A 92 12.97 4.99 12.90
CA MET A 92 13.82 4.19 13.79
C MET A 92 15.31 4.42 13.55
N TYR A 93 15.74 4.53 12.29
CA TYR A 93 17.15 4.71 11.94
C TYR A 93 17.68 6.12 12.23
N GLU A 94 16.84 7.15 12.11
CA GLU A 94 17.28 8.55 12.16
C GLU A 94 16.97 9.28 13.47
N ALA A 95 16.41 8.59 14.47
CA ALA A 95 16.19 9.17 15.79
C ALA A 95 17.52 9.74 16.37
N PRO A 96 17.57 11.01 16.83
CA PRO A 96 16.47 11.92 17.17
C PRO A 96 16.00 12.90 16.05
N ASP A 97 16.76 13.09 14.97
CA ASP A 97 16.50 14.13 13.93
C ASP A 97 15.53 13.69 12.81
N HIS A 98 14.74 12.65 13.07
CA HIS A 98 13.76 12.05 12.16
C HIS A 98 12.80 13.03 11.46
N LEU A 99 12.49 14.18 12.07
CA LEU A 99 11.51 15.14 11.55
C LEU A 99 11.93 15.80 10.22
N GLU A 100 13.22 16.08 10.04
CA GLU A 100 13.70 16.76 8.85
C GLU A 100 14.03 15.77 7.73
N LYS A 101 14.68 14.66 8.10
CA LYS A 101 15.17 13.67 7.14
C LYS A 101 14.08 12.74 6.61
N CYS A 102 13.11 12.31 7.43
CA CYS A 102 11.98 11.47 6.99
C CYS A 102 10.82 12.25 6.35
N LYS A 103 10.99 13.53 6.04
CA LYS A 103 9.90 14.34 5.46
C LYS A 103 9.43 13.81 4.11
N GLU A 104 10.35 13.39 3.25
CA GLU A 104 9.99 12.90 1.92
C GLU A 104 9.16 11.61 1.98
N THR A 105 9.54 10.67 2.86
CA THR A 105 8.83 9.39 3.02
C THR A 105 7.46 9.60 3.64
N LEU A 106 7.33 10.56 4.56
CA LEU A 106 6.04 10.99 5.11
C LEU A 106 5.12 11.57 4.03
N GLU A 107 5.62 12.51 3.21
CA GLU A 107 4.81 13.09 2.13
C GLU A 107 4.37 12.04 1.10
N GLN A 108 5.23 11.08 0.77
CA GLN A 108 4.88 9.96 -0.12
C GLN A 108 3.78 9.10 0.49
N TYR A 109 3.89 8.79 1.78
CA TYR A 109 2.87 8.03 2.51
C TYR A 109 1.53 8.76 2.56
N GLU A 110 1.52 10.06 2.89
CA GLU A 110 0.31 10.88 2.95
C GLU A 110 -0.38 10.95 1.58
N LYS A 111 0.36 11.27 0.52
CA LYS A 111 -0.17 11.30 -0.85
C LYS A 111 -0.73 9.93 -1.28
N ALA A 112 -0.04 8.84 -0.94
CA ALA A 112 -0.52 7.50 -1.26
C ALA A 112 -1.77 7.14 -0.46
N ALA A 113 -1.81 7.48 0.82
CA ALA A 113 -2.96 7.28 1.68
C ALA A 113 -4.17 8.05 1.13
N GLU A 114 -4.02 9.34 0.82
CA GLU A 114 -5.07 10.17 0.21
C GLU A 114 -5.59 9.57 -1.09
N ASN A 115 -4.71 9.18 -2.01
CA ASN A 115 -5.09 8.54 -3.27
C ASN A 115 -5.85 7.22 -3.03
N TRP A 116 -5.39 6.43 -2.07
CA TRP A 116 -6.06 5.19 -1.68
C TRP A 116 -7.45 5.46 -1.05
N PHE A 117 -7.58 6.50 -0.21
CA PHE A 117 -8.85 6.96 0.35
C PHE A 117 -9.83 7.46 -0.73
N ILE A 118 -9.32 8.15 -1.75
CA ILE A 118 -10.14 8.64 -2.87
C ILE A 118 -10.63 7.47 -3.74
N LYS A 119 -9.76 6.49 -4.03
CA LYS A 119 -9.98 5.41 -5.00
C LYS A 119 -10.66 4.17 -4.41
N CYS A 120 -10.12 3.63 -3.31
CA CYS A 120 -10.32 2.24 -2.87
C CYS A 120 -10.92 2.12 -1.48
N LYS A 121 -10.51 2.99 -0.54
CA LYS A 121 -11.14 3.15 0.77
C LYS A 121 -12.16 4.26 0.71
N ASN A 122 -13.15 4.07 -0.14
CA ASN A 122 -14.37 4.83 0.02
C ASN A 122 -14.95 4.40 1.37
N GLY A 123 -14.73 5.19 2.43
CA GLY A 123 -15.33 4.93 3.75
C GLY A 123 -16.85 4.77 3.68
N ASP A 124 -17.47 5.25 2.61
CA ASP A 124 -18.90 5.14 2.32
C ASP A 124 -19.28 3.94 1.42
N LEU A 125 -18.32 3.31 0.72
CA LEU A 125 -18.62 2.04 0.08
C LEU A 125 -18.51 0.99 1.18
N GLY A 126 -19.66 0.64 1.75
CA GLY A 126 -19.76 -0.37 2.80
C GLY A 126 -19.12 -1.72 2.41
N GLY A 127 -19.22 -2.70 3.30
CA GLY A 127 -18.55 -4.01 3.17
C GLY A 127 -18.74 -4.71 1.80
N TYR A 128 -19.84 -4.43 1.10
CA TYR A 128 -20.15 -4.93 -0.25
C TYR A 128 -19.71 -3.97 -1.38
N ALA A 129 -18.48 -3.45 -1.33
CA ALA A 129 -17.95 -2.60 -2.39
C ALA A 129 -17.81 -3.37 -3.71
N ASN A 130 -18.43 -2.83 -4.77
CA ASN A 130 -18.39 -3.38 -6.14
C ASN A 130 -17.78 -2.34 -7.10
N ALA A 131 -17.32 -2.77 -8.26
CA ALA A 131 -16.76 -1.88 -9.29
C ALA A 131 -17.80 -0.83 -9.73
N LYS A 132 -19.08 -1.21 -9.79
CA LYS A 132 -20.18 -0.28 -10.11
C LYS A 132 -20.30 0.87 -9.12
N SER A 133 -20.19 0.61 -7.81
CA SER A 133 -20.31 1.69 -6.81
C SER A 133 -19.07 2.58 -6.80
N ALA A 134 -17.89 2.03 -7.03
CA ALA A 134 -16.67 2.81 -7.21
C ALA A 134 -16.78 3.74 -8.43
N TYR A 135 -17.32 3.24 -9.54
CA TYR A 135 -17.55 4.03 -10.74
C TYR A 135 -18.55 5.17 -10.53
N MET A 136 -19.66 4.91 -9.82
CA MET A 136 -20.63 5.98 -9.51
C MET A 136 -20.04 7.06 -8.60
N LYS A 137 -19.15 6.71 -7.66
CA LYS A 137 -18.40 7.69 -6.87
C LYS A 137 -17.48 8.53 -7.75
N GLN A 138 -16.76 7.90 -8.67
CA GLN A 138 -15.89 8.59 -9.62
C GLN A 138 -16.69 9.59 -10.47
N LYS A 139 -17.87 9.19 -10.97
CA LYS A 139 -18.78 10.10 -11.68
C LYS A 139 -19.21 11.28 -10.83
N HIS A 140 -19.60 11.04 -9.58
CA HIS A 140 -20.00 12.10 -8.67
C HIS A 140 -18.89 13.14 -8.49
N ARG A 141 -17.64 12.67 -8.32
CA ARG A 141 -16.46 13.54 -8.25
C ARG A 141 -16.27 14.35 -9.53
N LEU A 142 -16.31 13.72 -10.71
CA LEU A 142 -16.13 14.42 -11.99
C LEU A 142 -17.24 15.47 -12.24
N ILE A 143 -18.48 15.18 -11.87
CA ILE A 143 -19.59 16.13 -11.98
C ILE A 143 -19.38 17.31 -11.01
N TRP A 144 -18.88 17.04 -9.81
CA TRP A 144 -18.52 18.09 -8.85
C TRP A 144 -17.40 18.97 -9.39
N GLU A 145 -16.34 18.36 -9.94
CA GLU A 145 -15.18 19.09 -10.49
C GLU A 145 -15.58 19.98 -11.66
N ARG A 146 -16.53 19.52 -12.49
CA ARG A 146 -17.11 20.32 -13.57
C ARG A 146 -17.84 21.57 -13.07
N ARG A 147 -18.48 21.52 -11.88
CA ARG A 147 -19.26 22.64 -11.32
C ARG A 147 -18.39 23.62 -10.54
N TYR A 148 -17.52 23.10 -9.68
CA TYR A 148 -16.85 23.92 -8.67
C TYR A 148 -15.34 24.08 -8.88
N GLY A 149 -14.77 23.46 -9.92
CA GLY A 149 -13.32 23.44 -10.15
C GLY A 149 -12.64 22.26 -9.44
N PRO A 150 -11.31 22.23 -9.30
CA PRO A 150 -10.62 21.12 -8.65
C PRO A 150 -11.04 20.96 -7.18
N VAL A 151 -11.07 19.72 -6.69
CA VAL A 151 -11.45 19.43 -5.29
C VAL A 151 -10.47 20.15 -4.35
N GLY A 152 -11.01 21.03 -3.50
CA GLY A 152 -10.22 21.86 -2.58
C GLY A 152 -10.26 23.36 -2.89
N THR A 153 -10.62 23.77 -4.11
CA THR A 153 -11.03 25.16 -4.36
C THR A 153 -12.50 25.30 -3.96
N GLY A 154 -12.77 26.01 -2.86
CA GLY A 154 -14.14 26.22 -2.37
C GLY A 154 -15.07 26.75 -3.47
N LYS A 155 -16.39 26.49 -3.34
CA LYS A 155 -17.40 26.89 -4.32
C LYS A 155 -17.16 28.34 -4.77
N ASN A 156 -16.97 28.55 -6.07
CA ASN A 156 -17.04 29.90 -6.62
C ASN A 156 -18.41 30.48 -6.26
N LYS A 157 -18.46 31.53 -5.45
CA LYS A 157 -19.67 32.19 -4.92
C LYS A 157 -20.68 32.69 -5.98
N ARG A 158 -20.42 32.45 -7.27
CA ARG A 158 -21.24 32.93 -8.39
C ARG A 158 -22.52 32.12 -8.63
N GLU A 159 -22.70 30.98 -7.97
CA GLU A 159 -23.91 30.14 -8.09
C GLU A 159 -24.89 30.26 -6.92
N GLU A 160 -24.67 31.17 -5.97
CA GLU A 160 -25.71 31.56 -5.00
C GLU A 160 -26.76 32.44 -5.70
N VAL A 161 -27.48 31.89 -6.68
CA VAL A 161 -28.75 32.48 -7.14
C VAL A 161 -29.83 31.87 -6.25
N PRO A 162 -30.56 32.66 -5.44
CA PRO A 162 -31.68 32.14 -4.67
C PRO A 162 -32.73 31.55 -5.63
N GLU A 163 -33.16 30.32 -5.38
CA GLU A 163 -34.43 29.83 -5.92
C GLU A 163 -35.55 30.70 -5.32
N GLU A 164 -36.28 31.39 -6.19
CA GLU A 164 -37.61 31.97 -5.88
C GLU A 164 -38.65 30.86 -5.65
#